data_AF-A0A6C1KNP4-F1
#
_entry.id   AF-A0A6C1KNP4-F1
#
_cell.length_a   1.000
_cell.length_b   1.000
_cell.length_c   1.000
_cell.angle_alpha   90.00
_cell.angle_beta   90.00
_cell.angle_gamma   90.00
#
_symmetry.space_group_name_H-M   'P 1'
#
loop_
_entity.id
_entity.type
_entity.pdbx_description
1 polymer ?
#
loop_
_entity_poly.entity_id
_entity_poly.type
_entity_poly.pdbx_seq_one_letter_code
_entity_poly.pdbx_strand_id
1 'polypeptide(L)'
;MDKARTKGTSQRGFAAMDAEKQKAIARKGGESVPAEKRSFFQNRALAAEAGRKGGQSVADEHRSFSRDRTLASQAGQKGGQKSSQSGGTPPTGGTS
;
A
#
# COMPACT_ATOMS: atom_id res chain seq x y z
N MET A 1 23.00 40.10 9.68
CA MET A 1 21.75 39.44 9.25
C MET A 1 22.10 38.08 8.67
N ASP A 2 21.95 37.07 9.50
CA ASP A 2 22.23 35.67 9.23
C ASP A 2 21.29 35.12 8.15
N LYS A 3 21.87 34.70 7.01
CA LYS A 3 21.12 34.07 5.92
C LYS A 3 20.54 32.75 6.42
N ALA A 4 19.21 32.68 6.46
CA ALA A 4 18.44 31.48 6.75
C ALA A 4 18.93 30.32 5.88
N ARG A 5 19.58 29.32 6.51
CA ARG A 5 19.93 28.05 5.89
C ARG A 5 18.63 27.34 5.54
N THR A 6 18.24 27.39 4.27
CA THR A 6 17.18 26.56 3.72
C THR A 6 17.48 25.12 4.09
N LYS A 7 16.65 24.53 4.96
CA LYS A 7 16.74 23.13 5.40
C LYS A 7 16.28 22.23 4.25
N GLY A 8 17.03 22.24 3.15
CA GLY A 8 16.91 21.24 2.11
C GLY A 8 17.34 19.92 2.74
N THR A 9 16.44 18.94 2.78
CA THR A 9 16.84 17.55 3.02
C THR A 9 17.85 17.21 1.92
N SER A 10 19.14 17.34 2.23
CA SER A 10 20.21 16.89 1.36
C SER A 10 19.84 15.49 0.89
N GLN A 11 19.72 15.29 -0.42
CA GLN A 11 19.44 13.99 -1.02
C GLN A 11 20.51 13.02 -0.51
N ARG A 12 20.21 12.32 0.59
CA ARG A 12 21.11 11.37 1.26
C ARG A 12 20.34 10.08 1.51
N GLY A 13 21.05 8.95 1.47
CA GLY A 13 20.43 7.64 1.65
C GLY A 13 19.54 7.24 0.48
N PHE A 14 18.40 6.61 0.77
CA PHE A 14 17.50 6.02 -0.23
C PHE A 14 16.95 7.01 -1.25
N ALA A 15 16.69 8.25 -0.83
CA ALA A 15 16.17 9.31 -1.69
C ALA A 15 17.21 9.91 -2.66
N ALA A 16 18.49 9.57 -2.47
CA ALA A 16 19.60 10.02 -3.33
C ALA A 16 20.00 8.98 -4.39
N MET A 17 19.45 7.77 -4.31
CA MET A 17 19.81 6.67 -5.20
C MET A 17 19.06 6.78 -6.53
N ASP A 18 19.63 6.20 -7.59
CA ASP A 18 18.95 6.06 -8.87
C ASP A 18 17.61 5.35 -8.72
N ALA A 19 16.61 5.77 -9.51
CA ALA A 19 15.25 5.23 -9.44
C ALA A 19 15.21 3.70 -9.61
N GLU A 20 16.07 3.14 -10.48
CA GLU A 20 16.15 1.70 -10.68
C GLU A 20 16.70 0.97 -9.44
N LYS A 21 17.72 1.55 -8.79
CA LYS A 21 18.29 1.01 -7.55
C LYS A 21 17.29 1.10 -6.39
N GLN A 22 16.55 2.20 -6.32
CA GLN A 22 15.48 2.42 -5.35
C GLN A 22 14.38 1.35 -5.49
N LYS A 23 13.92 1.10 -6.72
CA LYS A 23 12.94 0.04 -7.03
C LYS A 23 13.47 -1.35 -6.67
N ALA A 24 14.73 -1.65 -6.99
CA ALA A 24 15.34 -2.95 -6.70
C ALA A 24 15.38 -3.21 -5.18
N ILE A 25 15.76 -2.22 -4.38
CA ILE A 25 15.77 -2.32 -2.91
C ILE A 25 14.35 -2.46 -2.36
N ALA A 26 13.38 -1.67 -2.85
CA ALA A 26 11.98 -1.76 -2.43
C ALA A 26 11.38 -3.15 -2.76
N ARG A 27 11.69 -3.68 -3.95
CA ARG A 27 11.30 -5.03 -4.37
C ARG A 27 11.90 -6.09 -3.45
N LYS A 28 13.21 -6.01 -3.19
CA LYS A 28 13.93 -6.94 -2.30
C LYS A 28 13.35 -6.95 -0.88
N GLY A 29 12.97 -5.79 -0.33
CA GLY A 29 12.32 -5.70 0.98
C GLY A 29 10.98 -6.45 1.06
N GLY A 30 10.19 -6.46 -0.02
CA GLY A 30 8.94 -7.23 -0.10
C GLY A 30 9.15 -8.72 -0.46
N GLU A 31 10.21 -9.04 -1.19
CA GLU A 31 10.57 -10.41 -1.59
C GLU A 31 11.29 -11.21 -0.50
N SER A 32 11.93 -10.55 0.47
CA SER A 32 12.65 -11.21 1.58
C SER A 32 11.80 -12.18 2.39
N VAL A 33 10.47 -12.05 2.34
CA VAL A 33 9.55 -13.01 2.94
C VAL A 33 8.88 -13.83 1.82
N PRO A 34 9.09 -15.17 1.77
CA PRO A 34 8.39 -16.06 0.85
C PRO A 34 6.89 -15.82 0.92
N ALA A 35 6.19 -15.93 -0.21
CA ALA A 35 4.75 -15.62 -0.28
C ALA A 35 3.94 -16.34 0.81
N GLU A 36 4.24 -17.62 1.06
CA GLU A 36 3.61 -18.45 2.10
C GLU A 36 3.87 -17.97 3.53
N LYS A 37 4.98 -17.27 3.78
CA LYS A 37 5.37 -16.77 5.12
C LYS A 37 5.03 -15.30 5.32
N ARG A 38 4.50 -14.62 4.31
CA ARG A 38 4.07 -13.22 4.44
C ARG A 38 2.89 -13.16 5.41
N SER A 39 2.98 -12.32 6.43
CA SER A 39 1.91 -12.14 7.42
C SER A 39 0.55 -11.82 6.79
N PHE A 40 0.55 -11.17 5.63
CA PHE A 40 -0.64 -10.86 4.84
C PHE A 40 -1.28 -12.05 4.11
N PHE A 41 -0.51 -13.11 3.81
CA PHE A 41 -1.03 -14.37 3.25
C PHE A 41 -1.58 -15.28 4.34
N GLN A 42 -0.93 -15.31 5.51
CA GLN A 42 -1.28 -16.22 6.60
C GLN A 42 -2.60 -15.87 7.28
N ASN A 43 -2.92 -14.59 7.41
CA ASN A 43 -4.18 -14.16 8.00
C ASN A 43 -4.83 -13.07 7.15
N ARG A 44 -5.67 -13.52 6.20
CA ARG A 44 -6.40 -12.64 5.29
C ARG A 44 -7.35 -11.70 6.03
N ALA A 45 -7.92 -12.12 7.16
CA ALA A 45 -8.77 -11.27 7.99
C ALA A 45 -7.97 -10.13 8.61
N LEU A 46 -6.83 -10.42 9.24
CA LEU A 46 -5.93 -9.41 9.80
C LEU A 46 -5.41 -8.44 8.73
N ALA A 47 -5.10 -8.94 7.53
CA ALA A 47 -4.71 -8.10 6.40
C ALA A 47 -5.83 -7.15 5.97
N ALA A 48 -7.07 -7.63 5.89
CA ALA A 48 -8.24 -6.83 5.59
C ALA A 48 -8.50 -5.78 6.68
N GLU A 49 -8.36 -6.15 7.96
CA GLU A 49 -8.52 -5.23 9.08
C GLU A 49 -7.43 -4.15 9.12
N ALA A 50 -6.17 -4.54 8.88
CA ALA A 50 -5.05 -3.60 8.80
C ALA A 50 -5.23 -2.63 7.63
N GLY A 51 -5.69 -3.11 6.47
CA GLY A 51 -6.04 -2.27 5.32
C GLY A 51 -7.18 -1.30 5.64
N ARG A 52 -8.25 -1.79 6.28
CA ARG A 52 -9.37 -0.97 6.74
C ARG A 52 -8.90 0.12 7.71
N LYS A 53 -8.10 -0.25 8.72
CA LYS A 53 -7.57 0.69 9.71
C LYS A 53 -6.61 1.71 9.10
N GLY A 54 -5.76 1.30 8.15
CA GLY A 54 -4.88 2.21 7.41
C GLY A 54 -5.65 3.22 6.55
N GLY A 55 -6.83 2.84 6.04
CA GLY A 55 -7.73 3.73 5.30
C GLY A 55 -8.60 4.65 6.17
N GLN A 56 -8.65 4.41 7.49
CA GLN A 56 -9.48 5.19 8.42
C GLN A 56 -8.85 6.53 8.84
N SER A 57 -7.57 6.79 8.54
CA SER A 57 -6.87 8.03 8.92
C SER A 57 -7.41 9.30 8.24
N VAL A 58 -8.34 9.16 7.30
CA VAL A 58 -8.98 10.27 6.59
C VAL A 58 -10.41 10.43 7.14
N ALA A 59 -10.83 11.65 7.46
CA ALA A 59 -12.22 11.94 7.85
C ALA A 59 -13.18 11.56 6.71
N ASP A 60 -14.37 11.03 7.02
CA ASP A 60 -15.30 10.45 6.03
C ASP A 60 -15.60 11.37 4.83
N GLU A 61 -15.65 12.68 5.08
CA GLU A 61 -15.88 13.73 4.08
C GLU A 61 -14.71 13.91 3.09
N HIS A 62 -13.50 13.57 3.51
CA HIS A 62 -12.27 13.67 2.72
C HIS A 62 -11.81 12.34 2.14
N ARG A 63 -12.54 11.25 2.38
CA ARG A 63 -12.19 9.93 1.86
C ARG A 63 -12.40 9.89 0.35
N SER A 64 -11.44 9.29 -0.37
CA SER A 64 -11.51 9.18 -1.83
C SER A 64 -12.79 8.49 -2.31
N PHE A 65 -13.38 7.59 -1.53
CA PHE A 65 -14.65 6.91 -1.86
C PHE A 65 -15.89 7.79 -1.73
N SER A 66 -15.84 8.86 -0.93
CA SER A 66 -16.88 9.89 -0.85
C SER A 66 -16.71 10.93 -1.97
N ARG A 67 -15.47 11.20 -2.38
CA ARG A 67 -15.13 12.19 -3.41
C ARG A 67 -15.28 11.65 -4.84
N ASP A 68 -14.78 10.45 -5.09
CA ASP A 68 -14.82 9.74 -6.37
C ASP A 68 -14.80 8.23 -6.14
N ARG A 69 -16.00 7.66 -6.09
CA ARG A 69 -16.19 6.22 -5.90
C ARG A 69 -15.50 5.39 -6.97
N THR A 70 -15.42 5.88 -8.21
CA THR A 70 -14.84 5.11 -9.33
C THR A 70 -13.33 4.97 -9.17
N LEU A 71 -12.64 6.08 -8.84
CA LEU A 71 -11.22 6.08 -8.54
C LEU A 71 -10.89 5.24 -7.31
N ALA A 72 -11.71 5.33 -6.26
CA ALA A 72 -11.54 4.52 -5.06
C ALA A 72 -11.71 3.02 -5.33
N SER A 73 -12.72 2.63 -6.11
CA SER A 73 -12.92 1.24 -6.53
C SER A 73 -11.77 0.74 -7.40
N GLN A 74 -11.27 1.54 -8.35
CA GLN A 74 -10.12 1.17 -9.17
C GLN A 74 -8.84 1.00 -8.33
N ALA A 75 -8.60 1.89 -7.36
CA ALA A 75 -7.46 1.77 -6.45
C ALA A 75 -7.56 0.51 -5.57
N GLY A 76 -8.75 0.21 -5.05
CA GLY A 76 -9.02 -1.01 -4.29
C GLY A 76 -8.85 -2.28 -5.12
N GLN A 77 -9.38 -2.29 -6.35
CA GLN A 77 -9.22 -3.39 -7.30
C GLN A 77 -7.74 -3.61 -7.64
N LYS A 78 -6.98 -2.56 -7.93
CA LYS A 78 -5.55 -2.66 -8.24
C LYS A 78 -4.75 -3.22 -7.06
N GLY A 79 -5.10 -2.82 -5.82
CA GLY A 79 -4.54 -3.39 -4.60
C GLY A 79 -4.88 -4.88 -4.44
N GLY A 80 -6.13 -5.25 -4.72
CA GLY A 80 -6.61 -6.64 -4.68
C GLY A 80 -6.03 -7.53 -5.78
N GLN A 81 -5.84 -7.01 -6.99
CA GLN A 81 -5.30 -7.75 -8.13
C GLN A 81 -3.85 -8.18 -7.92
N LYS A 82 -3.06 -7.39 -7.19
CA LYS A 82 -1.71 -7.79 -6.76
C LYS A 82 -1.73 -8.98 -5.80
N SER A 83 -2.85 -9.24 -5.13
CA SER A 83 -3.05 -10.41 -4.27
C SER A 83 -3.66 -11.60 -5.01
N SER A 84 -4.39 -11.37 -6.11
CA SER A 84 -5.10 -12.43 -6.84
C SER A 84 -4.24 -13.23 -7.81
N GLN A 85 -3.00 -12.81 -8.10
CA GLN A 85 -2.05 -13.59 -8.91
C GLN A 85 -1.47 -14.80 -8.16
N SER A 86 -1.74 -14.93 -6.86
CA SER A 86 -1.44 -16.14 -6.08
C SER A 86 -2.61 -16.46 -5.15
N GLY A 87 -3.57 -17.24 -5.66
CA GLY A 87 -4.51 -18.04 -4.87
C GLY A 87 -5.52 -17.25 -4.04
N GLY A 88 -6.76 -17.16 -4.53
CA GLY A 88 -7.88 -16.74 -3.70
C GLY A 88 -9.20 -16.98 -4.41
N THR A 89 -9.83 -18.12 -4.11
CA THR A 89 -11.24 -18.36 -4.42
C THR A 89 -12.09 -17.16 -3.97
N PRO A 90 -12.99 -16.64 -4.82
CA PRO A 90 -13.89 -15.58 -4.41
C PRO A 90 -14.82 -16.09 -3.30
N PRO A 91 -15.10 -15.29 -2.24
CA PRO A 91 -16.16 -15.66 -1.32
C PRO A 91 -17.48 -15.67 -2.11
N THR A 92 -18.11 -16.83 -2.17
CA THR A 92 -19.49 -16.98 -2.64
C THR A 92 -20.39 -16.13 -1.75
N GLY A 93 -20.82 -14.97 -2.27
CA GLY A 93 -21.89 -14.20 -1.67
C GLY A 93 -23.20 -14.97 -1.80
N GLY A 94 -23.65 -15.56 -0.70
CA GLY A 94 -24.99 -16.11 -0.55
C GLY A 94 -25.87 -15.12 0.19
N THR A 95 -26.75 -14.48 -0.55
CA THR A 95 -27.95 -13.78 -0.08
C THR A 95 -28.79 -14.63 0.88
N SER A 96 -29.17 -14.05 2.02
CA SER A 96 -30.53 -14.04 2.61
C SER A 96 -30.57 -12.99 3.71
#